data_AF-A0A0Q5P8P8-F1
#
_entry.id   AF-A0A0Q5P8P8-F1
#
_cell.length_a   1.000
_cell.length_b   1.000
_cell.length_c   1.000
_cell.angle_alpha   90.00
_cell.angle_beta   90.00
_cell.angle_gamma   90.00
#
_symmetry.space_group_name_H-M   'P 1'
#
loop_
_entity.id
_entity.type
_entity.pdbx_description
1 polymer ?
#
loop_
_entity_poly.entity_id
_entity_poly.type
_entity_poly.pdbx_seq_one_letter_code
_entity_poly.pdbx_strand_id
1 'polypeptide(L)'
;MQAVRFGILILAGGLVVAATKPPQTSWGKPGVSIDQYRIDSFECAKTGYFADVRDTQQAKDAIRVLETADREINNGDELDPNARVLRMRALRPDARVREVGKVLTNVVERCLSDRGYRRFALTRAQAKSLGKLPAGSLNRQLYLHSLASDPRVVAEQVVG
;
A
#
# COMPACT_ATOMS: atom_id res chain seq x y z
N MET A 1 -59.61 21.63 31.77
CA MET A 1 -58.29 22.11 32.28
C MET A 1 -57.20 21.42 31.48
N GLN A 2 -56.10 22.16 31.25
CA GLN A 2 -54.88 21.85 30.48
C GLN A 2 -54.29 20.44 30.80
N ALA A 3 -53.45 19.79 29.98
CA ALA A 3 -52.31 20.33 29.24
C ALA A 3 -51.84 19.42 28.08
N VAL A 4 -51.27 20.07 27.07
CA VAL A 4 -50.49 19.51 25.97
C VAL A 4 -49.16 18.96 26.52
N ARG A 5 -48.71 17.79 26.05
CA ARG A 5 -47.31 17.35 26.20
C ARG A 5 -46.69 17.08 24.83
N PHE A 6 -45.88 18.03 24.40
CA PHE A 6 -44.91 17.91 23.32
C PHE A 6 -43.80 16.94 23.74
N GLY A 7 -43.69 15.79 23.08
CA GLY A 7 -42.50 14.93 23.14
C GLY A 7 -41.55 15.33 22.01
N ILE A 8 -40.50 16.07 22.33
CA ILE A 8 -39.43 16.44 21.40
C ILE A 8 -38.58 15.18 21.10
N LEU A 9 -38.64 14.71 19.85
CA LEU A 9 -37.70 13.74 19.28
C LEU A 9 -36.37 14.46 18.99
N ILE A 10 -35.36 14.26 19.83
CA ILE A 10 -34.00 14.72 19.58
C ILE A 10 -33.36 13.77 18.56
N LEU A 11 -33.34 14.18 17.30
CA LEU A 11 -32.52 13.59 16.24
C LEU A 11 -31.05 13.95 16.49
N ALA A 12 -30.32 13.11 17.21
CA ALA A 12 -28.87 13.19 17.33
C ALA A 12 -28.21 12.76 16.01
N GLY A 13 -28.11 13.70 15.06
CA GLY A 13 -27.34 13.54 13.82
C GLY A 13 -25.84 13.58 14.10
N GLY A 14 -25.25 12.45 14.46
CA GLY A 14 -23.79 12.30 14.50
C GLY A 14 -23.23 12.32 13.07
N LEU A 15 -22.43 13.34 12.73
CA LEU A 15 -21.65 13.36 11.50
C LEU A 15 -20.59 12.25 11.57
N VAL A 16 -20.84 11.14 10.87
CA VAL A 16 -19.81 10.13 10.61
C VAL A 16 -18.84 10.72 9.59
N VAL A 17 -17.71 11.25 10.07
CA VAL A 17 -16.60 11.61 9.18
C VAL A 17 -15.97 10.31 8.68
N ALA A 18 -16.35 9.88 7.49
CA ALA A 18 -15.70 8.75 6.83
C ALA A 18 -14.23 9.10 6.57
N ALA A 19 -13.31 8.40 7.22
CA ALA A 19 -11.88 8.53 6.95
C ALA A 19 -11.62 8.19 5.47
N THR A 20 -11.19 9.18 4.68
CA THR A 20 -10.84 8.95 3.28
C THR A 20 -9.55 8.14 3.23
N LYS A 21 -9.58 6.96 2.60
CA LYS A 21 -8.36 6.19 2.31
C LYS A 21 -7.32 7.09 1.63
N PRO A 22 -6.02 6.94 1.96
CA PRO A 22 -4.99 7.70 1.26
C PRO A 22 -5.09 7.46 -0.25
N PRO A 23 -4.86 8.50 -1.07
CA PRO A 23 -4.96 8.35 -2.51
C PRO A 23 -3.96 7.31 -2.98
N GLN A 24 -4.36 6.48 -3.95
CA GLN A 24 -3.44 5.57 -4.60
C GLN A 24 -2.41 6.40 -5.38
N THR A 25 -1.13 6.07 -5.25
CA THR A 25 -0.05 6.77 -5.95
C THR A 25 0.48 5.98 -7.13
N SER A 26 1.09 6.70 -8.07
CA SER A 26 1.84 6.15 -9.21
C SER A 26 3.11 6.99 -9.44
N TRP A 27 3.95 6.57 -10.38
CA TRP A 27 5.20 7.25 -10.75
C TRP A 27 5.15 7.75 -12.18
N GLY A 28 5.59 8.99 -12.40
CA GLY A 28 5.52 9.65 -13.70
C GLY A 28 6.73 10.48 -14.03
N LYS A 29 7.05 10.56 -15.32
CA LYS A 29 8.13 11.37 -15.89
C LYS A 29 7.57 12.08 -17.13
N PRO A 30 7.46 13.42 -17.14
CA PRO A 30 6.83 14.14 -18.24
C PRO A 30 7.45 13.76 -19.59
N GLY A 31 6.60 13.47 -20.57
CA GLY A 31 7.02 13.15 -21.94
C GLY A 31 7.73 11.81 -22.13
N VAL A 32 7.80 10.93 -21.12
CA VAL A 32 8.44 9.61 -21.29
C VAL A 32 7.69 8.77 -22.33
N SER A 33 8.43 8.15 -23.26
CA SER A 33 7.84 7.23 -24.24
C SER A 33 7.34 5.95 -23.56
N ILE A 34 6.39 5.24 -24.19
CA ILE A 34 5.89 3.97 -23.66
C ILE A 34 7.02 2.93 -23.51
N ASP A 35 7.94 2.88 -24.45
CA ASP A 35 9.06 1.93 -24.42
C ASP A 35 9.99 2.23 -23.25
N GLN A 36 10.40 3.49 -23.09
CA GLN A 36 11.26 3.89 -21.98
C GLN A 36 10.55 3.68 -20.64
N TYR A 37 9.26 3.99 -20.56
CA TYR A 37 8.45 3.76 -19.36
C TYR A 37 8.45 2.29 -18.93
N ARG A 38 8.33 1.36 -19.89
CA ARG A 38 8.35 -0.08 -19.63
C ARG A 38 9.75 -0.57 -19.27
N ILE A 39 10.78 -0.10 -19.96
CA ILE A 39 12.18 -0.44 -19.68
C ILE A 39 12.54 0.01 -18.25
N ASP A 40 12.27 1.27 -17.90
CA ASP A 40 12.57 1.81 -16.57
C ASP A 40 11.80 1.08 -15.47
N SER A 41 10.51 0.81 -15.70
CA SER A 41 9.69 0.04 -14.76
C SER A 41 10.25 -1.36 -14.51
N PHE A 42 10.67 -2.05 -15.59
CA PHE A 42 11.22 -3.39 -15.51
C PHE A 42 12.60 -3.41 -14.83
N GLU A 43 13.50 -2.50 -15.20
CA GLU A 43 14.82 -2.42 -14.60
C GLU A 43 14.76 -2.05 -13.12
N CYS A 44 13.93 -1.09 -12.72
CA CYS A 44 13.77 -0.77 -11.31
C CYS A 44 13.09 -1.90 -10.52
N ALA A 45 12.14 -2.62 -11.12
CA ALA A 45 11.56 -3.81 -10.50
C ALA A 45 12.62 -4.90 -10.27
N LYS A 46 13.52 -5.13 -11.23
CA LYS A 46 14.66 -6.05 -11.07
C LYS A 46 15.60 -5.60 -9.95
N THR A 47 15.95 -4.32 -9.88
CA THR A 47 16.78 -3.79 -8.78
C THR A 47 16.15 -4.07 -7.42
N GLY A 48 14.85 -3.85 -7.27
CA GLY A 48 14.13 -4.20 -6.04
C GLY A 48 14.11 -5.70 -5.77
N TYR A 49 13.83 -6.53 -6.79
CA TYR A 49 13.75 -7.99 -6.65
C TYR A 49 15.07 -8.62 -6.21
N PHE A 50 16.21 -8.14 -6.72
CA PHE A 50 17.53 -8.65 -6.38
C PHE A 50 18.21 -7.94 -5.20
N ALA A 51 17.51 -7.02 -4.52
CA ALA A 51 18.07 -6.31 -3.38
C ALA A 51 18.30 -7.25 -2.19
N ASP A 52 19.50 -7.22 -1.61
CA ASP A 52 19.76 -7.91 -0.35
C ASP A 52 19.17 -7.12 0.81
N VAL A 53 18.23 -7.74 1.53
CA VAL A 53 17.54 -7.14 2.68
C VAL A 53 17.91 -7.80 4.00
N ARG A 54 18.79 -8.82 4.00
CA ARG A 54 19.09 -9.64 5.19
C ARG A 54 19.55 -8.82 6.39
N ASP A 55 20.33 -7.76 6.14
CA ASP A 55 20.88 -6.93 7.21
C ASP A 55 19.95 -5.80 7.68
N THR A 56 18.80 -5.64 7.04
CA THR A 56 17.83 -4.61 7.44
C THR A 56 17.15 -4.96 8.76
N GLN A 57 16.81 -3.93 9.53
CA GLN A 57 16.13 -4.13 10.81
C GLN A 57 14.77 -4.84 10.62
N GLN A 58 14.06 -4.52 9.53
CA GLN A 58 12.78 -5.12 9.17
C GLN A 58 12.90 -6.63 8.94
N ALA A 59 13.95 -7.07 8.23
CA ALA A 59 14.21 -8.50 8.02
C ALA A 59 14.55 -9.20 9.34
N LYS A 60 15.43 -8.60 10.16
CA LYS A 60 15.80 -9.12 11.48
C LYS A 60 14.59 -9.23 12.42
N ASP A 61 13.72 -8.23 12.43
CA ASP A 61 12.46 -8.24 13.19
C ASP A 61 11.51 -9.32 12.71
N ALA A 62 11.36 -9.48 11.39
CA ALA A 62 10.49 -10.50 10.81
C ALA A 62 10.98 -11.91 11.14
N ILE A 63 12.29 -12.18 11.00
CA ILE A 63 12.90 -13.47 11.34
C ILE A 63 12.63 -13.79 12.82
N ARG A 64 12.92 -12.88 13.76
CA ARG A 64 12.67 -13.11 15.19
C ARG A 64 11.21 -13.47 15.50
N VAL A 65 10.27 -12.78 14.86
CA VAL A 65 8.84 -13.03 15.05
C VAL A 65 8.42 -14.37 14.45
N LEU A 66 8.93 -14.71 13.27
CA LEU A 66 8.63 -15.99 12.61
C LEU A 66 9.21 -17.17 13.38
N GLU A 67 10.44 -17.05 13.89
CA GLU A 67 11.04 -18.07 14.77
C GLU A 67 10.25 -18.24 16.08
N THR A 68 9.74 -17.14 16.64
CA THR A 68 8.89 -17.21 17.84
C THR A 68 7.57 -17.91 17.52
N ALA A 69 6.94 -17.55 16.40
CA ALA A 69 5.72 -18.20 15.93
C ALA A 69 5.92 -19.70 15.68
N ASP A 70 7.02 -20.09 15.05
CA ASP A 70 7.35 -21.49 14.79
C ASP A 70 7.52 -22.29 16.10
N ARG A 71 8.24 -21.74 17.09
CA ARG A 71 8.36 -22.35 18.41
C ARG A 71 7.01 -22.53 19.10
N GLU A 72 6.09 -21.57 18.99
CA GLU A 72 4.75 -21.67 19.59
C GLU A 72 3.88 -22.72 18.87
N ILE A 73 4.06 -22.91 17.56
CA ILE A 73 3.36 -23.95 16.80
C ILE A 73 3.90 -25.34 17.19
N ASN A 74 5.22 -25.49 17.27
CA ASN A 74 5.88 -26.78 17.44
C ASN A 74 5.94 -27.24 18.91
N ASN A 75 6.03 -26.31 19.86
CA ASN A 75 6.23 -26.62 21.29
C ASN A 75 5.04 -26.20 22.17
N GLY A 76 3.96 -25.65 21.60
CA GLY A 76 2.85 -25.05 22.33
C GLY A 76 1.83 -26.03 22.91
N ASP A 77 2.18 -27.32 23.09
CA ASP A 77 1.27 -28.34 23.63
C ASP A 77 0.83 -28.07 25.08
N GLU A 78 1.54 -27.20 25.81
CA GLU A 78 1.15 -26.76 27.16
C GLU A 78 0.12 -25.61 27.19
N LEU A 79 -0.14 -24.94 26.07
CA LEU A 79 -1.09 -23.82 26.04
C LEU A 79 -2.48 -24.28 25.62
N ASP A 80 -3.51 -23.76 26.31
CA ASP A 80 -4.88 -23.81 25.83
C ASP A 80 -4.95 -23.32 24.35
N PRO A 81 -5.69 -24.02 23.47
CA PRO A 81 -5.75 -23.66 22.05
C PRO A 81 -6.13 -22.19 21.78
N ASN A 82 -6.98 -21.57 22.61
CA ASN A 82 -7.35 -20.16 22.44
C ASN A 82 -6.21 -19.22 22.86
N ALA A 83 -5.49 -19.56 23.94
CA ALA A 83 -4.30 -18.82 24.35
C ALA A 83 -3.22 -18.83 23.26
N ARG A 84 -3.02 -19.98 22.60
CA ARG A 84 -2.10 -20.12 21.46
C ARG A 84 -2.52 -19.23 20.27
N VAL A 85 -3.80 -19.23 19.90
CA VAL A 85 -4.33 -18.38 18.81
C VAL A 85 -4.16 -16.89 19.14
N LEU A 86 -4.45 -16.47 20.38
CA LEU A 86 -4.30 -15.09 20.80
C LEU A 86 -2.85 -14.62 20.73
N ARG A 87 -1.91 -15.46 21.18
CA ARG A 87 -0.47 -15.18 21.11
C ARG A 87 0.02 -15.07 19.67
N MET A 88 -0.37 -15.99 18.79
CA MET A 88 -0.03 -15.94 17.36
C MET A 88 -0.55 -14.66 16.68
N ARG A 89 -1.76 -14.22 17.02
CA ARG A 89 -2.30 -12.94 16.54
C ARG A 89 -1.50 -11.73 17.05
N ALA A 90 -1.05 -11.77 18.30
CA ALA A 90 -0.25 -10.69 18.90
C ALA A 90 1.11 -10.52 18.23
N LEU A 91 1.73 -11.61 17.76
CA LEU A 91 3.01 -11.58 17.02
C LEU A 91 2.91 -10.85 15.67
N ARG A 92 1.74 -10.89 15.02
CA ARG A 92 1.45 -10.27 13.71
C ARG A 92 2.50 -10.62 12.63
N PRO A 93 2.80 -11.91 12.40
CA PRO A 93 3.87 -12.35 11.49
C PRO A 93 3.73 -11.76 10.07
N ASP A 94 2.53 -11.78 9.49
CA ASP A 94 2.30 -11.22 8.16
C ASP A 94 2.59 -9.72 8.08
N ALA A 95 2.35 -8.98 9.17
CA ALA A 95 2.66 -7.56 9.20
C ALA A 95 4.17 -7.34 9.14
N ARG A 96 4.95 -8.18 9.83
CA ARG A 96 6.41 -8.09 9.80
C ARG A 96 6.99 -8.45 8.43
N VAL A 97 6.46 -9.48 7.78
CA VAL A 97 6.84 -9.81 6.40
C VAL A 97 6.49 -8.67 5.43
N ARG A 98 5.33 -8.01 5.61
CA ARG A 98 4.99 -6.82 4.82
C ARG A 98 5.95 -5.65 5.03
N GLU A 99 6.50 -5.45 6.23
CA GLU A 99 7.53 -4.43 6.46
C GLU A 99 8.82 -4.72 5.68
N VAL A 100 9.21 -5.99 5.52
CA VAL A 100 10.32 -6.38 4.62
C VAL A 100 10.00 -6.03 3.17
N GLY A 101 8.77 -6.31 2.73
CA GLY A 101 8.31 -5.93 1.39
C GLY A 101 8.37 -4.42 1.11
N LYS A 102 8.19 -3.57 2.14
CA LYS A 102 8.38 -2.12 2.01
C LYS A 102 9.83 -1.73 1.77
N VAL A 103 10.80 -2.45 2.34
CA VAL A 103 12.23 -2.22 2.05
C VAL A 103 12.51 -2.43 0.57
N LEU A 104 12.04 -3.55 0.00
CA LEU A 104 12.18 -3.83 -1.44
C LEU A 104 11.49 -2.76 -2.28
N THR A 105 10.29 -2.34 -1.87
CA THR A 105 9.55 -1.26 -2.53
C THR A 105 10.35 0.05 -2.54
N ASN A 106 10.95 0.42 -1.41
CA ASN A 106 11.77 1.64 -1.31
C ASN A 106 12.99 1.61 -2.24
N VAL A 107 13.55 0.43 -2.53
CA VAL A 107 14.62 0.29 -3.53
C VAL A 107 14.11 0.60 -4.93
N VAL A 108 12.94 0.08 -5.30
CA VAL A 108 12.30 0.39 -6.59
C VAL A 108 12.01 1.88 -6.70
N GLU A 109 11.43 2.47 -5.65
CA GLU A 109 11.09 3.89 -5.60
C GLU A 109 12.31 4.81 -5.73
N ARG A 110 13.43 4.44 -5.07
CA ARG A 110 14.69 5.17 -5.25
C ARG A 110 15.21 5.06 -6.67
N CYS A 111 15.21 3.87 -7.27
CA CYS A 111 15.61 3.69 -8.67
C CYS A 111 14.77 4.55 -9.62
N LEU A 112 13.45 4.63 -9.41
CA LEU A 112 12.56 5.49 -10.21
C LEU A 112 12.89 6.98 -10.01
N SER A 113 13.07 7.41 -8.76
CA SER A 113 13.46 8.78 -8.42
C SER A 113 14.78 9.19 -9.08
N ASP A 114 15.80 8.33 -9.03
CA ASP A 114 17.12 8.57 -9.63
C ASP A 114 17.03 8.68 -11.17
N ARG A 115 16.03 8.05 -11.79
CA ARG A 115 15.72 8.18 -13.23
C ARG A 115 14.86 9.39 -13.58
N GLY A 116 14.54 10.24 -12.60
CA GLY A 116 13.76 11.47 -12.76
C GLY A 116 12.25 11.24 -12.77
N TYR A 117 11.78 10.09 -12.30
CA TYR A 117 10.35 9.91 -12.04
C TYR A 117 9.96 10.59 -10.73
N ARG A 118 8.75 11.14 -10.70
CA ARG A 118 8.15 11.73 -9.52
C ARG A 118 6.90 10.95 -9.15
N ARG A 119 6.67 10.79 -7.85
CA ARG A 119 5.44 10.17 -7.35
C ARG A 119 4.30 11.17 -7.50
N PHE A 120 3.14 10.70 -7.94
CA PHE A 120 1.92 11.49 -8.03
C PHE A 120 0.72 10.70 -7.51
N ALA A 121 -0.28 11.40 -6.97
CA ALA A 121 -1.50 10.84 -6.45
C ALA A 121 -2.58 10.75 -7.53
N LEU A 122 -3.15 9.57 -7.72
CA LEU A 122 -4.29 9.38 -8.60
C LEU A 122 -5.53 10.06 -8.00
N THR A 123 -6.23 10.83 -8.83
CA THR A 123 -7.61 11.26 -8.55
C THR A 123 -8.52 10.05 -8.35
N ARG A 124 -9.65 10.25 -7.67
CA ARG A 124 -10.66 9.19 -7.47
C ARG A 124 -11.15 8.58 -8.80
N ALA A 125 -11.31 9.42 -9.82
CA ALA A 125 -11.71 8.99 -11.15
C ALA A 125 -10.62 8.12 -11.81
N GLN A 126 -9.36 8.54 -11.74
CA GLN A 126 -8.25 7.75 -12.29
C GLN A 126 -8.08 6.42 -11.55
N ALA A 127 -8.13 6.42 -10.21
CA ALA A 127 -8.06 5.20 -9.42
C ALA A 127 -9.22 4.23 -9.75
N LYS A 128 -10.44 4.75 -9.94
CA LYS A 128 -11.60 3.94 -10.36
C LYS A 128 -11.41 3.34 -11.75
N SER A 129 -10.90 4.13 -12.71
CA SER A 129 -10.60 3.64 -14.07
C SER A 129 -9.51 2.56 -14.03
N LEU A 130 -8.44 2.81 -13.28
CA LEU A 130 -7.36 1.85 -13.09
C LEU A 130 -7.87 0.54 -12.45
N GLY A 131 -8.79 0.61 -11.49
CA GLY A 131 -9.37 -0.56 -10.83
C GLY A 131 -10.16 -1.49 -11.76
N LYS A 132 -10.59 -1.01 -12.93
CA LYS A 132 -11.28 -1.81 -13.95
C LYS A 132 -10.32 -2.57 -14.87
N LEU A 133 -9.03 -2.25 -14.83
CA LEU A 133 -8.02 -2.80 -15.72
C LEU A 133 -7.25 -3.93 -15.00
N PRO A 134 -7.26 -5.17 -15.53
CA PRO A 134 -6.59 -6.30 -14.89
C PRO A 134 -5.10 -6.02 -14.62
N ALA A 135 -4.61 -6.47 -13.47
CA ALA A 135 -3.19 -6.38 -13.13
C ALA A 135 -2.32 -7.05 -14.21
N GLY A 136 -1.21 -6.42 -14.59
CA GLY A 136 -0.32 -6.92 -15.63
C GLY A 136 -0.79 -6.74 -17.07
N SER A 137 -2.06 -6.41 -17.33
CA SER A 137 -2.58 -6.27 -18.70
C SER A 137 -1.97 -5.09 -19.47
N LEU A 138 -1.88 -5.20 -20.80
CA LEU A 138 -1.42 -4.13 -21.68
C LEU A 138 -2.25 -2.86 -21.52
N ASN A 139 -3.59 -2.97 -21.45
CA ASN A 139 -4.48 -1.82 -21.26
C ASN A 139 -4.18 -1.08 -19.95
N ARG A 140 -3.88 -1.81 -18.87
CA ARG A 140 -3.46 -1.21 -17.60
C ARG A 140 -2.14 -0.46 -17.75
N GLN A 141 -1.17 -1.04 -18.46
CA GLN A 141 0.14 -0.44 -18.69
C GLN A 141 0.02 0.85 -19.52
N LEU A 142 -0.73 0.82 -20.62
CA LEU A 142 -0.99 1.98 -21.47
C LEU A 142 -1.72 3.09 -20.71
N TYR A 143 -2.70 2.74 -19.87
CA TYR A 143 -3.40 3.70 -19.03
C TYR A 143 -2.48 4.36 -18.00
N LEU A 144 -1.64 3.57 -17.32
CA LEU A 144 -0.67 4.14 -16.37
C LEU A 144 0.35 5.03 -17.07
N HIS A 145 0.83 4.62 -18.26
CA HIS A 145 1.74 5.41 -19.07
C HIS A 145 1.13 6.75 -19.52
N SER A 146 -0.14 6.76 -19.94
CA SER A 146 -0.80 8.01 -20.37
C SER A 146 -0.90 9.04 -19.23
N LEU A 147 -1.09 8.58 -17.99
CA LEU A 147 -1.03 9.44 -16.80
C LEU A 147 0.40 9.84 -16.46
N ALA A 148 1.33 8.88 -16.51
CA ALA A 148 2.72 9.07 -16.13
C ALA A 148 3.51 9.97 -17.08
N SER A 149 3.07 10.12 -18.33
CA SER A 149 3.73 10.94 -19.35
C SER A 149 3.07 12.31 -19.56
N ASP A 150 1.81 12.53 -19.14
CA ASP A 150 1.15 13.84 -19.23
C ASP A 150 1.82 14.85 -18.27
N PRO A 151 2.47 15.91 -18.78
CA PRO A 151 3.15 16.90 -17.95
C PRO A 151 2.23 17.59 -16.94
N ARG A 152 0.94 17.75 -17.25
CA ARG A 152 -0.04 18.37 -16.34
C ARG A 152 -0.36 17.44 -15.18
N VAL A 153 -0.59 16.16 -15.44
CA VAL A 153 -0.81 15.17 -14.38
C VAL A 153 0.40 15.13 -13.45
N VAL A 154 1.60 15.01 -14.01
CA VAL A 154 2.83 14.94 -13.19
C VAL A 154 3.19 16.30 -12.56
N ALA A 155 2.72 17.44 -13.06
CA ALA A 155 2.96 18.73 -12.38
C ALA A 155 1.93 18.98 -11.26
N GLU A 156 0.66 18.71 -11.51
CA GLU A 156 -0.45 19.08 -10.63
C GLU A 156 -0.71 18.06 -9.52
N GLN A 157 -0.34 16.79 -9.74
CA GLN A 157 -0.71 15.70 -8.83
C GLN A 157 0.49 15.12 -8.08
N VAL A 158 1.67 15.74 -8.18
CA VAL A 158 2.89 15.27 -7.48
C VAL A 158 2.67 15.23 -5.98
N VAL A 159 3.16 14.15 -5.38
CA VAL A 159 3.18 13.95 -3.93
C VAL A 159 4.58 13.52 -3.52
N GLY A 160 5.16 14.25 -2.58
CA GLY A 160 6.55 14.08 -2.16
C GLY A 160 6.97 15.26 -1.33
#